data_AF-A0A7K0CV57-F1
#
_entry.id   AF-A0A7K0CV57-F1
#
_cell.length_a   1.000
_cell.length_b   1.000
_cell.length_c   1.000
_cell.angle_alpha   90.00
_cell.angle_beta   90.00
_cell.angle_gamma   90.00
#
_symmetry.space_group_name_H-M   'P 1'
#
loop_
_entity.id
_entity.type
_entity.pdbx_description
1 polymer ?
#
loop_
_entity_poly.entity_id
_entity_poly.type
_entity_poly.pdbx_seq_one_letter_code
_entity_poly.pdbx_strand_id
1 'polypeptide(L)'
;MNMEAEIIETVETVLGGERGARVERDAARIEELACSGFEGLAYDVFEIELYREAEPILLGMLRKGTLPRLAQKQCRSRGWKFFVHEDDMRLLRGSRAERDVIMVDVFAEAMRKFRRDLQSGRGWTADYKGPRGACCLMTYFIGQCIWVFRRAYVRWARQRVNWARLHAVYDFTEDAANKAGIGGLLQATSYEIESEVFSTNFEDILSEQAPETQAVVRLTVMGFPDTEIAERLNLTNTTVRKRRSRFRTALYQAARERRIWIPEQLHTKAASRQQNQRGAA
;
A
#
# COMPACT_ATOMS: atom_id res chain seq x y z
N MET A 1 16.30 13.51 12.84
CA MET A 1 15.00 14.12 13.19
C MET A 1 14.05 13.08 13.76
N ASN A 2 13.53 13.31 14.97
CA ASN A 2 12.55 12.44 15.62
C ASN A 2 11.22 12.47 14.84
N MET A 3 10.56 11.32 14.65
CA MET A 3 9.29 11.21 13.89
C MET A 3 8.22 12.16 14.43
N GLU A 4 8.19 12.32 15.74
CA GLU A 4 7.20 13.12 16.46
C GLU A 4 7.43 14.62 16.28
N ALA A 5 8.68 15.07 16.21
CA ALA A 5 9.00 16.47 15.95
C ALA A 5 8.49 16.90 14.57
N GLU A 6 8.59 16.01 13.58
CA GLU A 6 8.10 16.25 12.23
C GLU A 6 6.57 16.33 12.15
N ILE A 7 5.87 15.48 12.91
CA ILE A 7 4.41 15.52 13.03
C ILE A 7 3.98 16.84 13.69
N ILE A 8 4.62 17.19 14.82
CA ILE A 8 4.34 18.45 15.55
C ILE A 8 4.54 19.63 14.61
N GLU A 9 5.69 19.74 13.94
CA GLU A 9 5.96 20.84 12.99
C GLU A 9 4.89 20.94 11.90
N THR A 10 4.50 19.80 11.32
CA THR A 10 3.47 19.75 10.27
C THR A 10 2.10 20.22 10.79
N VAL A 11 1.72 19.80 11.99
CA VAL A 11 0.44 20.14 12.62
C VAL A 11 0.42 21.61 13.06
N GLU A 12 1.49 22.08 13.70
CA GLU A 12 1.63 23.46 14.18
C GLU A 12 1.57 24.46 13.03
N THR A 13 2.16 24.13 11.88
CA THR A 13 2.13 24.98 10.68
C THR A 13 0.71 25.19 10.15
N VAL A 14 -0.20 24.23 10.36
CA VAL A 14 -1.59 24.28 9.86
C VAL A 14 -2.55 24.86 10.89
N LEU A 15 -2.41 24.50 12.17
CA LEU A 15 -3.38 24.91 13.20
C LEU A 15 -3.18 26.35 13.67
N GLY A 16 -1.94 26.87 13.69
CA GLY A 16 -1.64 28.20 14.21
C GLY A 16 -2.03 28.44 15.68
N GLY A 17 -1.62 29.56 16.27
CA GLY A 17 -1.96 29.95 17.65
C GLY A 17 -1.10 29.32 18.76
N GLU A 18 -1.46 29.56 20.02
CA GLU A 18 -0.67 29.12 21.19
C GLU A 18 -0.97 27.66 21.58
N ARG A 19 0.09 26.84 21.69
CA ARG A 19 -0.01 25.40 21.95
C ARG A 19 -0.65 25.05 23.29
N GLY A 20 -0.37 25.83 24.35
CA GLY A 20 -0.94 25.60 25.68
C GLY A 20 -2.46 25.69 25.70
N ALA A 21 -3.00 26.78 25.15
CA ALA A 21 -4.44 27.00 25.08
C ALA A 21 -5.19 25.92 24.26
N ARG A 22 -4.55 25.35 23.22
CA ARG A 22 -5.12 24.22 22.47
C ARG A 22 -5.18 22.96 23.32
N VAL A 23 -4.10 22.62 24.02
CA VAL A 23 -4.04 21.43 24.89
C VAL A 23 -5.09 21.51 26.00
N GLU A 24 -5.28 22.67 26.62
CA GLU A 24 -6.30 22.87 27.65
C GLU A 24 -7.72 22.71 27.10
N ARG A 25 -8.00 23.30 25.93
CA ARG A 25 -9.30 23.12 25.25
C ARG A 25 -9.56 21.67 24.89
N ASP A 26 -8.55 20.99 24.34
CA ASP A 26 -8.60 19.57 24.01
C ASP A 26 -8.88 18.71 25.25
N ALA A 27 -8.27 19.07 26.39
CA ALA A 27 -8.44 18.37 27.66
C ALA A 27 -9.90 18.47 28.16
N ALA A 28 -10.43 19.69 28.23
CA ALA A 28 -11.81 19.94 28.65
C ALA A 28 -12.80 19.20 27.74
N ARG A 29 -12.54 19.20 26.43
CA ARG A 29 -13.37 18.51 25.44
C ARG A 29 -13.38 16.99 25.61
N ILE A 30 -12.22 16.39 25.88
CA ILE A 30 -12.13 14.94 26.14
C ILE A 30 -12.79 14.56 27.46
N GLU A 31 -12.67 15.40 28.49
CA GLU A 31 -13.34 15.21 29.78
C GLU A 31 -14.87 15.21 29.63
N GLU A 32 -15.42 16.16 28.87
CA GLU A 32 -16.85 16.22 28.55
C GLU A 32 -17.33 14.94 27.84
N LEU A 33 -16.60 14.49 26.82
CA LEU A 33 -16.95 13.29 26.05
C LEU A 33 -16.80 11.99 26.87
N ALA A 34 -15.92 11.99 27.88
CA ALA A 34 -15.76 10.85 28.77
C ALA A 34 -17.02 10.59 29.60
N CYS A 35 -17.78 11.63 29.95
CA CYS A 35 -19.06 11.50 30.68
C CYS A 35 -20.10 10.70 29.90
N SER A 36 -20.08 10.73 28.57
CA SER A 36 -20.98 9.93 27.72
C SER A 36 -20.36 8.62 27.22
N GLY A 37 -19.18 8.25 27.70
CA GLY A 37 -18.47 7.05 27.24
C GLY A 37 -17.97 7.14 25.79
N PHE A 38 -17.79 8.35 25.27
CA PHE A 38 -17.45 8.61 23.86
C PHE A 38 -18.53 8.09 22.90
N GLU A 39 -19.80 8.29 23.27
CA GLU A 39 -20.96 7.94 22.45
C GLU A 39 -21.96 9.10 22.36
N GLY A 40 -22.89 9.00 21.41
CA GLY A 40 -23.98 9.96 21.21
C GLY A 40 -23.60 11.19 20.38
N LEU A 41 -24.56 12.10 20.24
CA LEU A 41 -24.48 13.24 19.32
C LEU A 41 -23.26 14.14 19.57
N ALA A 42 -22.87 14.35 20.84
CA ALA A 42 -21.70 15.15 21.17
C ALA A 42 -20.41 14.53 20.61
N TYR A 43 -20.30 13.20 20.65
CA TYR A 43 -19.18 12.47 20.07
C TYR A 43 -19.22 12.51 18.53
N ASP A 44 -20.39 12.37 17.92
CA ASP A 44 -20.53 12.43 16.46
C ASP A 44 -20.13 13.82 15.91
N VAL A 45 -20.52 14.90 16.60
CA VAL A 45 -20.08 16.27 16.27
C VAL A 45 -18.56 16.42 16.43
N PHE A 46 -18.01 15.87 17.52
CA PHE A 46 -16.56 15.83 17.72
C PHE A 46 -15.82 15.11 16.60
N GLU A 47 -16.32 13.96 16.15
CA GLU A 47 -15.71 13.20 15.05
C GLU A 47 -15.67 14.02 13.75
N ILE A 48 -16.77 14.72 13.43
CA ILE A 48 -16.86 15.57 12.23
C ILE A 48 -15.88 16.75 12.32
N GLU A 49 -15.78 17.40 13.48
CA GLU A 49 -14.86 18.52 13.67
C GLU A 49 -13.40 18.06 13.60
N LEU A 50 -13.06 16.96 14.26
CA LEU A 50 -11.72 16.38 14.19
C LEU A 50 -11.36 15.99 12.76
N TYR A 51 -12.31 15.45 11.99
CA TYR A 51 -12.13 15.17 10.57
C TYR A 51 -11.79 16.43 9.78
N ARG A 52 -12.60 17.49 9.92
CA ARG A 52 -12.43 18.75 9.18
C ARG A 52 -11.07 19.40 9.44
N GLU A 53 -10.57 19.32 10.66
CA GLU A 53 -9.25 19.84 11.00
C GLU A 53 -8.11 18.92 10.51
N ALA A 54 -8.28 17.60 10.58
CA ALA A 54 -7.26 16.64 10.17
C ALA A 54 -7.14 16.49 8.64
N GLU A 55 -8.23 16.65 7.90
CA GLU A 55 -8.31 16.45 6.44
C GLU A 55 -7.21 17.22 5.67
N PRO A 56 -7.09 18.57 5.77
CA PRO A 56 -6.09 19.30 5.01
C PRO A 56 -4.65 18.88 5.35
N ILE A 57 -4.39 18.50 6.62
CA ILE A 57 -3.10 18.02 7.08
C ILE A 57 -2.77 16.68 6.40
N LEU A 58 -3.67 15.71 6.52
CA LEU A 58 -3.46 14.36 6.00
C LEU A 58 -3.38 14.35 4.46
N LEU A 59 -4.24 15.13 3.78
CA LEU A 59 -4.18 15.28 2.33
C LEU A 59 -2.85 15.90 1.88
N GLY A 60 -2.37 16.91 2.61
CA GLY A 60 -1.07 17.52 2.39
C GLY A 60 0.07 16.50 2.59
N MET A 61 0.01 15.68 3.64
CA MET A 61 1.01 14.66 3.92
C MET A 61 1.00 13.53 2.88
N LEU A 62 -0.17 13.10 2.39
CA LEU A 62 -0.29 12.12 1.30
C LEU A 62 0.31 12.69 0.01
N ARG A 63 -0.05 13.92 -0.35
CA ARG A 63 0.49 14.60 -1.54
C ARG A 63 2.00 14.73 -1.48
N LYS A 64 2.57 15.08 -0.32
CA LYS A 64 4.03 15.20 -0.14
C LYS A 64 4.74 13.85 0.04
N GLY A 65 4.01 12.77 0.28
CA GLY A 65 4.56 11.46 0.64
C GLY A 65 5.09 11.35 2.07
N THR A 66 4.82 12.34 2.91
CA THR A 66 5.23 12.36 4.32
C THR A 66 4.52 11.29 5.13
N LEU A 67 3.20 11.10 4.94
CA LEU A 67 2.43 10.09 5.67
C LEU A 67 2.95 8.65 5.39
N PRO A 68 3.09 8.22 4.11
CA PRO A 68 3.77 6.97 3.77
C PRO A 68 5.16 6.82 4.37
N ARG A 69 6.02 7.84 4.28
CA ARG A 69 7.39 7.80 4.80
C ARG A 69 7.42 7.60 6.31
N LEU A 70 6.58 8.31 7.05
CA LEU A 70 6.49 8.18 8.51
C LEU A 70 5.97 6.79 8.90
N ALA A 71 4.96 6.28 8.21
CA ALA A 71 4.43 4.93 8.44
C ALA A 71 5.48 3.84 8.12
N GLN A 72 6.29 4.00 7.07
CA GLN A 72 7.42 3.11 6.77
C GLN A 72 8.48 3.15 7.87
N LYS A 73 8.87 4.35 8.33
CA LYS A 73 9.83 4.52 9.44
C LYS A 73 9.31 3.83 10.72
N GLN A 74 8.03 3.97 11.01
CA GLN A 74 7.36 3.35 12.15
C GLN A 74 7.28 1.83 12.07
N CYS A 75 6.99 1.28 10.89
CA CYS A 75 7.03 -0.16 10.66
C CYS A 75 8.45 -0.69 10.84
N ARG A 76 9.46 0.01 10.28
CA ARG A 76 10.87 -0.37 10.40
C ARG A 76 11.35 -0.41 11.85
N SER A 77 10.98 0.57 12.67
CA SER A 77 11.35 0.57 14.09
C SER A 77 10.73 -0.58 14.90
N ARG A 78 9.69 -1.23 14.36
CA ARG A 78 9.06 -2.43 14.94
C ARG A 78 9.48 -3.74 14.26
N GLY A 79 10.41 -3.70 13.31
CA GLY A 79 10.84 -4.88 12.54
C GLY A 79 9.83 -5.33 11.49
N TRP A 80 8.80 -4.53 11.18
CA TRP A 80 7.82 -4.85 10.14
C TRP A 80 8.28 -4.36 8.78
N LYS A 81 8.18 -5.24 7.78
CA LYS A 81 8.35 -4.89 6.36
C LYS A 81 7.09 -4.17 5.89
N PHE A 82 7.24 -2.93 5.44
CA PHE A 82 6.17 -2.14 4.82
C PHE A 82 6.76 -1.34 3.66
N PHE A 83 6.14 -1.46 2.49
CA PHE A 83 6.55 -0.81 1.26
C PHE A 83 5.35 -0.12 0.64
N VAL A 84 5.61 1.03 0.00
CA VAL A 84 4.61 1.82 -0.72
C VAL A 84 5.17 2.01 -2.12
N HIS A 85 4.40 1.60 -3.12
CA HIS A 85 4.84 1.59 -4.51
C HIS A 85 4.99 3.01 -5.07
N GLU A 86 6.01 3.26 -5.89
CA GLU A 86 6.23 4.61 -6.45
C GLU A 86 5.12 5.06 -7.40
N ASP A 87 4.46 4.13 -8.10
CA ASP A 87 3.28 4.46 -8.93
C ASP A 87 2.10 4.93 -8.09
N ASP A 88 1.88 4.29 -6.94
CA ASP A 88 0.88 4.74 -5.98
C ASP A 88 1.25 6.14 -5.46
N MET A 89 2.54 6.37 -5.19
CA MET A 89 3.00 7.70 -4.77
C MET A 89 2.82 8.75 -5.85
N ARG A 90 3.07 8.42 -7.13
CA ARG A 90 2.79 9.30 -8.27
C ARG A 90 1.30 9.62 -8.36
N LEU A 91 0.45 8.62 -8.20
CA LEU A 91 -1.00 8.77 -8.23
C LEU A 91 -1.50 9.65 -7.07
N LEU A 92 -1.07 9.36 -5.85
CA LEU A 92 -1.44 10.14 -4.66
C LEU A 92 -0.90 11.57 -4.69
N ARG A 93 0.21 11.83 -5.38
CA ARG A 93 0.71 13.20 -5.67
C ARG A 93 -0.21 13.93 -6.65
N GLY A 94 -0.59 13.26 -7.75
CA GLY A 94 -1.30 13.86 -8.88
C GLY A 94 -2.82 13.98 -8.71
N SER A 95 -3.47 13.05 -8.00
CA SER A 95 -4.93 12.98 -7.92
C SER A 95 -5.44 13.28 -6.51
N ARG A 96 -6.32 14.28 -6.38
CA ARG A 96 -7.04 14.54 -5.12
C ARG A 96 -8.04 13.43 -4.81
N ALA A 97 -8.80 12.99 -5.82
CA ALA A 97 -9.81 11.95 -5.64
C ALA A 97 -9.21 10.67 -5.05
N GLU A 98 -8.02 10.27 -5.50
CA GLU A 98 -7.32 9.08 -4.97
C GLU A 98 -6.86 9.27 -3.53
N ARG A 99 -6.44 10.49 -3.17
CA ARG A 99 -6.14 10.82 -1.77
C ARG A 99 -7.39 10.76 -0.91
N ASP A 100 -8.52 11.26 -1.41
CA ASP A 100 -9.80 11.24 -0.68
C ASP A 100 -10.25 9.79 -0.44
N VAL A 101 -10.12 8.90 -1.42
CA VAL A 101 -10.48 7.47 -1.28
C VAL A 101 -9.66 6.79 -0.18
N ILE A 102 -8.32 6.86 -0.23
CA ILE A 102 -7.50 6.27 0.83
C ILE A 102 -7.72 6.97 2.18
N MET A 103 -8.06 8.25 2.19
CA MET A 103 -8.33 9.01 3.41
C MET A 103 -9.50 8.43 4.20
N VAL A 104 -10.57 8.04 3.51
CA VAL A 104 -11.75 7.44 4.16
C VAL A 104 -11.35 6.20 4.98
N ASP A 105 -10.55 5.32 4.39
CA ASP A 105 -10.06 4.11 5.06
C ASP A 105 -9.13 4.43 6.25
N VAL A 106 -8.18 5.36 6.05
CA VAL A 106 -7.26 5.80 7.10
C VAL A 106 -8.03 6.40 8.27
N PHE A 107 -8.97 7.30 8.00
CA PHE A 107 -9.73 8.00 9.02
C PHE A 107 -10.65 7.06 9.79
N ALA A 108 -11.39 6.19 9.07
CA ALA A 108 -12.29 5.23 9.71
C ALA A 108 -11.52 4.25 10.63
N GLU A 109 -10.32 3.80 10.23
CA GLU A 109 -9.48 2.97 11.10
C GLU A 109 -8.89 3.75 12.27
N ALA A 110 -8.41 4.96 12.03
CA ALA A 110 -7.83 5.82 13.06
C ALA A 110 -8.87 6.17 14.12
N MET A 111 -10.09 6.53 13.73
CA MET A 111 -11.17 6.91 14.65
C MET A 111 -11.62 5.73 15.51
N ARG A 112 -11.82 4.54 14.91
CA ARG A 112 -12.12 3.32 15.68
C ARG A 112 -11.02 2.96 16.67
N LYS A 113 -9.75 3.21 16.33
CA LYS A 113 -8.64 3.00 17.26
C LYS A 113 -8.63 4.07 18.35
N PHE A 114 -8.78 5.33 17.97
CA PHE A 114 -8.81 6.48 18.85
C PHE A 114 -9.88 6.36 19.93
N ARG A 115 -11.14 6.06 19.55
CA ARG A 115 -12.24 5.82 20.49
C ARG A 115 -11.93 4.70 21.48
N ARG A 116 -11.42 3.56 21.00
CA ARG A 116 -11.05 2.43 21.86
C ARG A 116 -9.91 2.77 22.81
N ASP A 117 -8.91 3.51 22.33
CA ASP A 117 -7.80 3.93 23.17
C ASP A 117 -8.29 4.87 24.29
N LEU A 118 -9.14 5.85 23.96
CA LEU A 118 -9.78 6.75 24.94
C LEU A 118 -10.65 6.00 25.96
N GLN A 119 -11.57 5.14 25.50
CA GLN A 119 -12.41 4.32 26.38
C GLN A 119 -11.60 3.41 27.31
N SER A 120 -10.42 2.95 26.88
CA SER A 120 -9.54 2.11 27.70
C SER A 120 -8.60 2.87 28.63
N GLY A 121 -8.66 4.21 28.65
CA GLY A 121 -7.74 5.05 29.42
C GLY A 121 -6.28 5.02 28.94
N ARG A 122 -6.00 4.37 27.81
CA ARG A 122 -4.67 4.32 27.16
C ARG A 122 -4.54 5.32 26.01
N GLY A 123 -5.52 6.21 25.91
CA GLY A 123 -5.66 7.22 24.87
C GLY A 123 -4.74 8.42 25.06
N TRP A 124 -5.14 9.52 24.43
CA TRP A 124 -4.48 10.80 24.62
C TRP A 124 -4.66 11.30 26.07
N THR A 125 -3.60 11.85 26.65
CA THR A 125 -3.67 12.58 27.94
C THR A 125 -2.97 13.93 27.81
N ALA A 126 -3.59 14.97 28.36
CA ALA A 126 -3.09 16.34 28.29
C ALA A 126 -1.78 16.52 29.07
N ASP A 127 -1.59 15.71 30.11
CA ASP A 127 -0.47 15.77 31.05
C ASP A 127 0.71 14.86 30.67
N TYR A 128 0.73 14.28 29.46
CA TYR A 128 1.72 13.28 29.08
C TYR A 128 3.16 13.81 29.20
N LYS A 129 3.82 13.55 30.33
CA LYS A 129 5.22 13.91 30.63
C LYS A 129 6.21 12.84 30.16
N GLY A 130 6.02 12.30 28.96
CA GLY A 130 7.06 11.50 28.28
C GLY A 130 8.13 12.40 27.66
N PRO A 131 9.12 11.84 26.93
CA PRO A 131 10.07 12.61 26.09
C PRO A 131 9.40 13.40 24.94
N ARG A 132 8.08 13.56 25.01
CA ARG A 132 7.11 13.99 23.99
C ARG A 132 6.19 15.12 24.49
N GLY A 133 6.26 15.51 25.77
CA GLY A 133 5.44 16.58 26.36
C GLY A 133 3.92 16.45 26.14
N ALA A 134 3.17 17.44 26.60
CA ALA A 134 1.76 17.60 26.27
C ALA A 134 1.62 17.87 24.75
N CYS A 135 1.30 16.86 23.96
CA CYS A 135 0.98 17.03 22.54
C CYS A 135 -0.51 17.39 22.41
N CYS A 136 -0.89 18.27 21.48
CA CYS A 136 -2.31 18.54 21.24
C CYS A 136 -3.01 17.29 20.69
N LEU A 137 -4.32 17.23 20.83
CA LEU A 137 -5.13 16.09 20.41
C LEU A 137 -4.95 15.77 18.93
N MET A 138 -4.84 16.82 18.10
CA MET A 138 -4.58 16.67 16.67
C MET A 138 -3.26 15.95 16.39
N THR A 139 -2.17 16.32 17.07
CA THR A 139 -0.86 15.64 16.90
C THR A 139 -0.97 14.15 17.23
N TYR A 140 -1.66 13.83 18.31
CA TYR A 140 -1.91 12.44 18.69
C TYR A 140 -2.74 11.70 17.63
N PHE A 141 -3.81 12.34 17.14
CA PHE A 141 -4.68 11.76 16.13
C PHE A 141 -3.97 11.51 14.79
N ILE A 142 -3.14 12.44 14.33
CA ILE A 142 -2.27 12.23 13.15
C ILE A 142 -1.31 11.05 13.39
N GLY A 143 -0.78 10.91 14.61
CA GLY A 143 -0.03 9.73 15.02
C GLY A 143 -0.81 8.41 14.85
N GLN A 144 -2.11 8.39 15.21
CA GLN A 144 -2.99 7.24 14.98
C GLN A 144 -3.22 6.98 13.48
N CYS A 145 -3.37 8.03 12.66
CA CYS A 145 -3.48 7.91 11.22
C CYS A 145 -2.23 7.24 10.61
N ILE A 146 -1.03 7.63 11.07
CA ILE A 146 0.24 6.99 10.66
C ILE A 146 0.24 5.50 11.05
N TRP A 147 -0.22 5.16 12.26
CA TRP A 147 -0.29 3.77 12.74
C TRP A 147 -1.16 2.88 11.86
N VAL A 148 -2.31 3.38 11.41
CA VAL A 148 -3.27 2.59 10.63
C VAL A 148 -3.00 2.64 9.13
N PHE A 149 -2.20 3.62 8.67
CA PHE A 149 -1.93 3.86 7.25
C PHE A 149 -1.51 2.60 6.49
N ARG A 150 -0.66 1.74 7.07
CA ARG A 150 -0.23 0.49 6.42
C ARG A 150 -1.42 -0.38 5.98
N ARG A 151 -2.44 -0.53 6.84
CA ARG A 151 -3.60 -1.40 6.54
C ARG A 151 -4.50 -0.76 5.51
N ALA A 152 -4.79 0.53 5.67
CA ALA A 152 -5.56 1.31 4.71
C ALA A 152 -4.91 1.31 3.32
N TYR A 153 -3.61 1.55 3.23
CA TYR A 153 -2.86 1.51 1.97
C TYR A 153 -2.93 0.15 1.29
N VAL A 154 -2.71 -0.95 2.02
CA VAL A 154 -2.79 -2.30 1.43
C VAL A 154 -4.20 -2.58 0.88
N ARG A 155 -5.25 -2.11 1.56
CA ARG A 155 -6.63 -2.25 1.07
C ARG A 155 -6.88 -1.41 -0.18
N TRP A 156 -6.50 -0.13 -0.14
CA TRP A 156 -6.67 0.80 -1.25
C TRP A 156 -5.90 0.35 -2.50
N ALA A 157 -4.64 -0.08 -2.35
CA ALA A 157 -3.82 -0.58 -3.46
C ALA A 157 -4.45 -1.82 -4.11
N ARG A 158 -4.96 -2.74 -3.28
CA ARG A 158 -5.69 -3.93 -3.76
C ARG A 158 -6.96 -3.60 -4.52
N GLN A 159 -7.74 -2.67 -3.99
CA GLN A 159 -8.94 -2.19 -4.65
C GLN A 159 -8.58 -1.57 -5.99
N ARG A 160 -7.60 -0.68 -6.04
CA ARG A 160 -7.16 -0.01 -7.27
C ARG A 160 -6.79 -0.99 -8.37
N VAL A 161 -6.03 -2.03 -8.06
CA VAL A 161 -5.64 -3.01 -9.08
C VAL A 161 -6.79 -3.91 -9.46
N ASN A 162 -7.67 -4.26 -8.53
CA ASN A 162 -8.90 -4.97 -8.88
C ASN A 162 -9.82 -4.12 -9.78
N TRP A 163 -9.94 -2.82 -9.51
CA TRP A 163 -10.66 -1.86 -10.36
C TRP A 163 -10.01 -1.74 -11.73
N ALA A 164 -8.68 -1.62 -11.81
CA ALA A 164 -7.96 -1.61 -13.08
C ALA A 164 -8.15 -2.93 -13.85
N ARG A 165 -8.17 -4.07 -13.16
CA ARG A 165 -8.47 -5.38 -13.75
C ARG A 165 -9.90 -5.46 -14.29
N LEU A 166 -10.88 -4.96 -13.54
CA LEU A 166 -12.30 -4.97 -13.94
C LEU A 166 -12.54 -3.99 -15.10
N HIS A 167 -12.01 -2.77 -15.04
CA HIS A 167 -12.15 -1.80 -16.13
C HIS A 167 -11.37 -2.19 -17.38
N ALA A 168 -10.20 -2.82 -17.23
CA ALA A 168 -9.55 -3.45 -18.37
C ALA A 168 -10.47 -4.51 -19.00
N VAL A 169 -11.33 -5.21 -18.26
CA VAL A 169 -12.30 -6.15 -18.84
C VAL A 169 -13.48 -5.44 -19.52
N TYR A 170 -13.88 -4.24 -19.07
CA TYR A 170 -15.01 -3.49 -19.61
C TYR A 170 -14.65 -2.56 -20.80
N ASP A 171 -13.47 -1.95 -20.83
CA ASP A 171 -13.03 -1.08 -21.95
C ASP A 171 -12.83 -1.86 -23.26
N PHE A 172 -12.77 -3.20 -23.21
CA PHE A 172 -12.72 -4.06 -24.40
C PHE A 172 -14.12 -4.49 -24.91
N THR A 173 -15.21 -3.99 -24.32
CA THR A 173 -16.58 -4.44 -24.66
C THR A 173 -17.27 -3.66 -25.77
N GLU A 174 -16.73 -2.53 -26.25
CA GLU A 174 -17.36 -1.80 -27.37
C GLU A 174 -16.83 -2.15 -28.77
N ASP A 175 -15.69 -2.84 -28.96
CA ASP A 175 -15.26 -3.16 -30.35
C ASP A 175 -14.33 -4.37 -30.59
N ALA A 176 -14.22 -5.36 -29.70
CA ALA A 176 -13.36 -6.52 -29.98
C ALA A 176 -13.89 -7.85 -29.45
N ALA A 177 -14.74 -8.50 -30.25
CA ALA A 177 -15.16 -9.90 -30.13
C ALA A 177 -14.03 -10.93 -30.37
N ASN A 178 -12.78 -10.67 -29.97
CA ASN A 178 -11.67 -11.63 -30.08
C ASN A 178 -10.87 -11.77 -28.78
N LYS A 179 -11.39 -12.67 -27.93
CA LYS A 179 -10.71 -13.64 -27.05
C LYS A 179 -9.48 -13.17 -26.23
N ALA A 180 -9.77 -12.99 -24.94
CA ALA A 180 -8.91 -13.17 -23.76
C ALA A 180 -7.76 -12.17 -23.57
N GLY A 181 -8.12 -10.94 -23.15
CA GLY A 181 -7.18 -9.99 -22.56
C GLY A 181 -6.56 -10.46 -21.23
N ILE A 182 -5.87 -9.55 -20.55
CA ILE A 182 -5.02 -9.74 -19.36
C ILE A 182 -5.68 -10.58 -18.24
N GLY A 183 -7.02 -10.62 -18.17
CA GLY A 183 -7.78 -11.50 -17.27
C GLY A 183 -7.56 -13.01 -17.49
N GLY A 184 -7.26 -13.44 -18.72
CA GLY A 184 -6.98 -14.85 -19.06
C GLY A 184 -5.67 -15.37 -18.47
N LEU A 185 -4.73 -14.47 -18.14
CA LEU A 185 -3.45 -14.82 -17.54
C LEU A 185 -3.59 -15.31 -16.08
N LEU A 186 -4.64 -14.86 -15.38
CA LEU A 186 -4.86 -15.15 -13.95
C LEU A 186 -5.76 -16.37 -13.72
N GLN A 187 -6.38 -16.92 -14.77
CA GLN A 187 -7.34 -18.02 -14.66
C GLN A 187 -6.78 -19.37 -15.16
N ALA A 188 -5.69 -19.37 -15.94
CA ALA A 188 -5.16 -20.59 -16.57
C ALA A 188 -4.29 -21.49 -15.66
N THR A 189 -4.03 -21.08 -14.41
CA THR A 189 -3.40 -21.92 -13.39
C THR A 189 -4.13 -21.72 -12.08
N SER A 190 -4.46 -22.80 -11.36
CA SER A 190 -5.22 -22.82 -10.11
C SER A 190 -4.50 -22.18 -8.90
N TYR A 191 -3.80 -21.07 -9.11
CA TYR A 191 -3.15 -20.27 -8.10
C TYR A 191 -3.58 -18.83 -8.33
N GLU A 192 -4.26 -18.25 -7.33
CA GLU A 192 -4.55 -16.82 -7.25
C GLU A 192 -3.23 -16.05 -7.28
N ILE A 193 -2.87 -15.50 -8.44
CA ILE A 193 -1.69 -14.65 -8.59
C ILE A 193 -2.09 -13.23 -8.18
N GLU A 194 -1.43 -12.71 -7.13
CA GLU A 194 -1.40 -11.29 -6.79
C GLU A 194 -0.79 -10.49 -7.95
N SER A 195 -1.65 -9.93 -8.81
CA SER A 195 -1.30 -9.21 -10.05
C SER A 195 -0.66 -7.82 -9.84
N GLU A 196 -0.08 -7.54 -8.67
CA GLU A 196 0.23 -6.17 -8.21
C GLU A 196 1.72 -5.80 -8.15
N VAL A 197 2.63 -6.68 -8.55
CA VAL A 197 4.04 -6.56 -8.13
C VAL A 197 5.03 -6.25 -9.27
N PHE A 198 4.56 -5.79 -10.43
CA PHE A 198 5.43 -5.53 -11.58
C PHE A 198 5.08 -4.22 -12.28
N SER A 199 5.58 -3.06 -11.82
CA SER A 199 5.42 -1.86 -12.66
C SER A 199 6.54 -0.82 -12.67
N THR A 200 7.55 -0.86 -11.80
CA THR A 200 8.66 0.12 -11.94
C THR A 200 9.94 -0.40 -12.59
N ASN A 201 10.20 -1.71 -12.65
CA ASN A 201 11.43 -2.26 -13.25
C ASN A 201 11.19 -3.49 -14.15
N PHE A 202 9.93 -3.77 -14.50
CA PHE A 202 9.59 -4.91 -15.35
C PHE A 202 10.13 -4.73 -16.78
N GLU A 203 9.93 -3.55 -17.36
CA GLU A 203 10.38 -3.23 -18.72
C GLU A 203 11.92 -3.18 -18.80
N ASP A 204 12.60 -2.71 -17.75
CA ASP A 204 14.07 -2.71 -17.69
C ASP A 204 14.62 -4.14 -17.68
N ILE A 205 14.09 -5.02 -16.82
CA ILE A 205 14.50 -6.44 -16.76
C ILE A 205 14.14 -7.17 -18.05
N LEU A 206 13.01 -6.79 -18.68
CA LEU A 206 12.61 -7.33 -19.98
C LEU A 206 13.59 -6.90 -21.08
N SER A 207 14.00 -5.65 -21.10
CA SER A 207 14.96 -5.11 -22.07
C SER A 207 16.33 -5.79 -22.01
N GLU A 208 16.73 -6.29 -20.83
CA GLU A 208 17.96 -7.08 -20.62
C GLU A 208 17.89 -8.50 -21.22
N GLN A 209 16.72 -8.99 -21.62
CA GLN A 209 16.56 -10.32 -22.21
C GLN A 209 16.78 -10.33 -23.72
N ALA A 210 17.06 -11.52 -24.27
CA ALA A 210 17.12 -11.72 -25.72
C ALA A 210 15.80 -11.29 -26.41
N PRO A 211 15.85 -10.70 -27.62
CA PRO A 211 14.67 -10.13 -28.31
C PRO A 211 13.49 -11.11 -28.45
N GLU A 212 13.78 -12.37 -28.68
CA GLU A 212 12.78 -13.43 -28.80
C GLU A 212 12.11 -13.76 -27.45
N THR A 213 12.83 -13.65 -26.34
CA THR A 213 12.26 -13.77 -24.99
C THR A 213 11.39 -12.57 -24.68
N GLN A 214 11.80 -11.38 -25.12
CA GLN A 214 10.97 -10.18 -25.01
C GLN A 214 9.66 -10.35 -25.77
N ALA A 215 9.73 -10.79 -27.03
CA ALA A 215 8.56 -11.05 -27.86
C ALA A 215 7.62 -12.08 -27.23
N VAL A 216 8.15 -13.20 -26.74
CA VAL A 216 7.35 -14.22 -26.02
C VAL A 216 6.66 -13.61 -24.80
N VAL A 217 7.37 -12.84 -23.97
CA VAL A 217 6.80 -12.25 -22.75
C VAL A 217 5.78 -11.17 -23.09
N ARG A 218 6.03 -10.30 -24.08
CA ARG A 218 5.05 -9.28 -24.51
C ARG A 218 3.79 -9.92 -25.07
N LEU A 219 3.90 -10.94 -25.93
CA LEU A 219 2.73 -11.67 -26.44
C LEU A 219 2.00 -12.42 -25.31
N THR A 220 2.74 -12.95 -24.33
CA THR A 220 2.14 -13.54 -23.13
C THR A 220 1.34 -12.49 -22.35
N VAL A 221 1.89 -11.29 -22.15
CA VAL A 221 1.20 -10.17 -21.48
C VAL A 221 -0.03 -9.69 -22.27
N MET A 222 0.05 -9.72 -23.60
CA MET A 222 -1.07 -9.43 -24.51
C MET A 222 -2.16 -10.51 -24.53
N GLY A 223 -1.97 -11.64 -23.82
CA GLY A 223 -2.99 -12.68 -23.66
C GLY A 223 -2.93 -13.82 -24.68
N PHE A 224 -1.91 -13.86 -25.53
CA PHE A 224 -1.79 -14.93 -26.53
C PHE A 224 -1.50 -16.29 -25.87
N PRO A 225 -2.17 -17.39 -26.26
CA PRO A 225 -1.89 -18.73 -25.76
C PRO A 225 -0.54 -19.25 -26.27
N ASP A 226 0.10 -20.15 -25.51
CA ASP A 226 1.43 -20.71 -25.86
C ASP A 226 1.49 -21.24 -27.31
N THR A 227 0.41 -21.83 -27.81
CA THR A 227 0.30 -22.38 -29.17
C THR A 227 0.31 -21.29 -30.24
N GLU A 228 -0.37 -20.18 -30.00
CA GLU A 228 -0.43 -19.05 -30.94
C GLU A 228 0.86 -18.23 -30.89
N ILE A 229 1.49 -18.11 -29.72
CA ILE A 229 2.83 -17.52 -29.58
C ILE A 229 3.86 -18.35 -30.35
N ALA A 230 3.79 -19.68 -30.22
CA ALA A 230 4.65 -20.61 -30.92
C ALA A 230 4.52 -20.44 -32.45
N GLU A 231 3.29 -20.38 -32.96
CA GLU A 231 3.03 -20.17 -34.38
C GLU A 231 3.53 -18.79 -34.87
N ARG A 232 3.16 -17.70 -34.18
CA ARG A 232 3.53 -16.32 -34.56
C ARG A 232 5.03 -16.07 -34.57
N LEU A 233 5.77 -16.71 -33.67
CA LEU A 233 7.22 -16.54 -33.56
C LEU A 233 8.01 -17.66 -34.27
N ASN A 234 7.33 -18.58 -34.95
CA ASN A 234 7.93 -19.77 -35.55
C ASN A 234 8.80 -20.56 -34.54
N LEU A 235 8.27 -20.77 -33.34
CA LEU A 235 8.88 -21.48 -32.22
C LEU A 235 8.07 -22.74 -31.89
N THR A 236 8.65 -23.63 -31.08
CA THR A 236 7.89 -24.72 -30.46
C THR A 236 7.24 -24.25 -29.15
N ASN A 237 6.10 -24.85 -28.78
CA ASN A 237 5.47 -24.66 -27.46
C ASN A 237 6.47 -24.85 -26.30
N THR A 238 7.35 -25.83 -26.42
CA THR A 238 8.41 -26.10 -25.44
C THR A 238 9.40 -24.93 -25.34
N THR A 239 9.75 -24.31 -26.46
CA THR A 239 10.62 -23.13 -26.49
C THR A 239 9.94 -21.91 -25.83
N VAL A 240 8.65 -21.69 -26.08
CA VAL A 240 7.85 -20.63 -25.45
C VAL A 240 7.88 -20.76 -23.92
N ARG A 241 7.58 -21.96 -23.40
CA ARG A 241 7.63 -22.24 -21.95
C ARG A 241 9.01 -22.05 -21.34
N LYS A 242 10.07 -22.52 -22.03
CA LYS A 242 11.46 -22.32 -21.56
C LYS A 242 11.83 -20.84 -21.48
N ARG A 243 11.44 -20.03 -22.46
CA ARG A 243 11.70 -18.58 -22.46
C ARG A 243 10.97 -17.87 -21.33
N ARG A 244 9.69 -18.19 -21.09
CA ARG A 244 8.95 -17.71 -19.91
C ARG A 244 9.62 -18.11 -18.59
N SER A 245 10.07 -19.35 -18.49
CA SER A 245 10.78 -19.83 -17.29
C SER A 245 12.09 -19.08 -17.06
N ARG A 246 12.87 -18.80 -18.11
CA ARG A 246 14.12 -18.02 -18.00
C ARG A 246 13.87 -16.61 -17.52
N PHE A 247 12.87 -15.92 -18.09
CA PHE A 247 12.51 -14.58 -17.65
C PHE A 247 12.04 -14.57 -16.19
N ARG A 248 11.29 -15.60 -15.77
CA ARG A 248 10.89 -15.77 -14.37
C ARG A 248 12.10 -15.92 -13.45
N THR A 249 13.12 -16.67 -13.84
CA THR A 249 14.39 -16.76 -13.10
C THR A 249 15.11 -15.42 -13.02
N ALA A 250 15.15 -14.64 -14.11
CA ALA A 250 15.74 -13.30 -14.12
C ALA A 250 15.00 -12.35 -13.15
N LEU A 251 13.67 -12.42 -13.10
CA LEU A 251 12.87 -11.68 -12.11
C LEU A 251 13.25 -12.06 -10.67
N TYR A 252 13.35 -13.35 -10.34
CA TYR A 252 13.77 -13.74 -8.98
C TYR A 252 15.19 -13.33 -8.64
N GLN A 253 16.10 -13.36 -9.62
CA GLN A 253 17.48 -12.91 -9.42
C GLN A 253 17.53 -11.40 -9.17
N ALA A 254 16.82 -10.61 -9.97
CA ALA A 254 16.67 -9.18 -9.76
C ALA A 254 15.99 -8.87 -8.40
N ALA A 255 15.10 -9.74 -7.92
CA ALA A 255 14.51 -9.62 -6.59
C ALA A 255 15.51 -9.90 -5.46
N ARG A 256 16.36 -10.91 -5.63
CA ARG A 256 17.45 -11.24 -4.70
C ARG A 256 18.47 -10.11 -4.61
N GLU A 257 18.75 -9.46 -5.73
CA GLU A 257 19.62 -8.28 -5.85
C GLU A 257 18.96 -6.98 -5.38
N ARG A 258 17.70 -7.04 -4.89
CA ARG A 258 16.90 -5.89 -4.45
C ARG A 258 16.65 -4.84 -5.56
N ARG A 259 16.79 -5.23 -6.83
CA ARG A 259 16.41 -4.39 -7.99
C ARG A 259 14.90 -4.38 -8.17
N ILE A 260 14.23 -5.47 -7.82
CA ILE A 260 12.77 -5.54 -7.65
C ILE A 260 12.40 -6.17 -6.32
N TRP A 261 11.15 -6.05 -5.91
CA TRP A 261 10.63 -6.73 -4.73
C TRP A 261 9.60 -7.76 -5.18
N ILE A 262 9.76 -9.02 -4.75
CA ILE A 262 8.80 -10.10 -4.98
C ILE A 262 8.34 -10.60 -3.59
N PRO A 263 7.04 -10.54 -3.26
CA PRO A 263 6.50 -11.08 -2.02
C PRO A 263 6.96 -12.52 -1.79
N GLU A 264 7.33 -12.87 -0.56
CA GLU A 264 7.80 -14.22 -0.18
C GLU A 264 6.80 -15.33 -0.57
N GLN A 265 5.52 -15.00 -0.67
CA GLN A 265 4.43 -15.88 -1.10
C GLN A 265 4.55 -16.32 -2.58
N LEU A 266 5.22 -15.52 -3.41
CA LEU A 266 5.47 -15.80 -4.82
C LEU A 266 6.84 -16.44 -5.06
N HIS A 267 7.65 -16.65 -4.03
CA HIS A 267 8.87 -17.44 -4.16
C HIS A 267 8.39 -18.88 -4.38
N THR A 268 8.53 -19.39 -5.61
CA THR A 268 8.43 -20.83 -5.82
C THR A 268 9.44 -21.45 -4.87
N LYS A 269 8.96 -22.17 -3.84
CA LYS A 269 9.80 -23.03 -3.01
C LYS A 269 10.57 -23.91 -3.97
N ALA A 270 11.81 -23.51 -4.28
CA ALA A 270 12.72 -24.34 -5.03
C ALA A 270 12.83 -25.59 -4.19
N ALA A 271 12.24 -26.68 -4.69
CA ALA A 271 12.23 -27.95 -4.02
C ALA A 271 13.66 -28.22 -3.53
N SER A 272 13.80 -28.41 -2.23
CA SER A 272 15.00 -28.88 -1.54
C SER A 272 15.31 -30.33 -1.95
N ARG A 273 15.45 -30.58 -3.25
CA ARG A 273 15.90 -31.83 -3.86
C ARG A 273 17.37 -31.67 -4.24
N GLN A 274 18.23 -31.44 -3.25
CA GLN A 274 19.67 -31.60 -3.46
C GLN A 274 20.45 -32.05 -2.21
N GLN A 275 19.78 -32.64 -1.22
CA GLN A 275 20.45 -33.17 -0.03
C GLN A 275 20.25 -34.67 0.25
N ASN A 276 19.49 -35.42 -0.57
CA ASN A 276 19.29 -36.87 -0.41
C ASN A 276 19.93 -37.75 -1.50
N GLN A 277 20.94 -37.27 -2.23
CA GLN A 277 21.78 -38.11 -3.09
C GLN A 277 23.27 -37.90 -2.82
N ARG A 278 23.66 -38.04 -1.55
CA ARG A 278 25.03 -38.37 -1.13
C ARG A 278 24.93 -39.23 0.13
N GLY A 279 24.67 -40.52 -0.08
CA GLY A 279 24.50 -41.50 0.99
C GLY A 279 24.00 -42.84 0.47
N ALA A 280 24.59 -43.32 -0.64
CA ALA A 280 24.47 -44.69 -1.12
C ALA A 280 25.54 -44.92 -2.20
N ALA A 281 26.77 -45.12 -1.75
CA ALA A 281 27.82 -45.90 -2.41
C ALA A 281 28.92 -46.10 -1.36
#